data_AF-A0A842XIZ3-F1
#
_entry.id   AF-A0A842XIZ3-F1
#
_cell.length_a   1.000
_cell.length_b   1.000
_cell.length_c   1.000
_cell.angle_alpha   90.00
_cell.angle_beta   90.00
_cell.angle_gamma   90.00
#
_symmetry.space_group_name_H-M   'P 1'
#
loop_
_entity.id
_entity.type
_entity.pdbx_description
1 polymer ?
#
loop_
_entity_poly.entity_id
_entity_poly.type
_entity_poly.pdbx_seq_one_letter_code
_entity_poly.pdbx_strand_id
1 'polypeptide(L)'
;MHPLAYKYLNKVMEAKKLVGPDESCEYYPCHFLGHDCTWCFCPFYPCEDEEIGGEWVKRKDGGLIWGCSDCYWIHRADVAEAILVEFLACGIESVDDIERRREEVKEIFLIVKERYPPTPEK
;
A
#
# COMPACT_ATOMS: atom_id res chain seq x y z
N MET A 1 -9.32 2.60 9.77
CA MET A 1 -9.17 2.01 8.42
C MET A 1 -10.51 1.42 7.95
N HIS A 2 -10.77 1.28 6.64
CA HIS A 2 -11.98 0.61 6.16
C HIS A 2 -11.98 -0.89 6.55
N PRO A 3 -13.12 -1.52 6.93
CA PRO A 3 -13.14 -2.90 7.40
C PRO A 3 -12.56 -3.95 6.43
N LEU A 4 -12.74 -3.76 5.11
CA LEU A 4 -12.14 -4.65 4.10
C LEU A 4 -10.62 -4.56 4.09
N ALA A 5 -10.08 -3.33 4.16
CA ALA A 5 -8.64 -3.10 4.22
C ALA A 5 -8.06 -3.69 5.52
N TYR A 6 -8.72 -3.46 6.65
CA TYR A 6 -8.31 -4.02 7.94
C TYR A 6 -8.26 -5.55 7.91
N LYS A 7 -9.31 -6.20 7.37
CA LYS A 7 -9.37 -7.66 7.25
C LYS A 7 -8.29 -8.21 6.32
N TYR A 8 -8.05 -7.55 5.19
CA TYR A 8 -7.05 -8.01 4.24
C TYR A 8 -5.63 -7.85 4.80
N LEU A 9 -5.30 -6.66 5.30
CA LEU A 9 -3.98 -6.37 5.85
C LEU A 9 -3.66 -7.25 7.06
N ASN A 10 -4.62 -7.58 7.92
CA ASN A 10 -4.36 -8.53 9.01
C ASN A 10 -3.92 -9.90 8.49
N LYS A 11 -4.52 -10.42 7.42
CA LYS A 11 -4.06 -11.69 6.83
C LYS A 11 -2.62 -11.60 6.33
N VAL A 12 -2.25 -10.47 5.73
CA VAL A 12 -0.89 -10.23 5.24
C VAL A 12 0.10 -10.15 6.39
N MET A 13 -0.22 -9.35 7.42
CA MET A 13 0.61 -9.16 8.61
C MET A 13 0.75 -10.44 9.43
N GLU A 14 -0.31 -11.24 9.58
CA GLU A 14 -0.28 -12.56 10.24
C GLU A 14 0.61 -13.56 9.48
N ALA A 15 0.55 -13.55 8.15
CA ALA A 15 1.32 -14.47 7.34
C ALA A 15 2.81 -14.11 7.27
N LYS A 16 3.17 -12.84 7.56
CA LYS A 16 4.55 -12.29 7.50
C LYS A 16 5.31 -12.68 6.24
N LYS A 17 4.60 -12.74 5.11
CA LYS A 17 5.13 -13.16 3.80
C LYS A 17 4.41 -12.42 2.68
N LEU A 18 5.08 -12.31 1.54
CA LEU A 18 4.47 -11.77 0.33
C LEU A 18 3.36 -12.68 -0.18
N VAL A 19 2.32 -12.06 -0.70
CA VAL A 19 1.23 -12.72 -1.44
C VAL A 19 1.68 -12.98 -2.88
N GLY A 20 2.42 -12.04 -3.49
CA GLY A 20 2.72 -12.09 -4.91
C GLY A 20 1.48 -11.78 -5.77
N PRO A 21 1.52 -12.09 -7.08
CA PRO A 21 0.37 -11.97 -7.96
C PRO A 21 -0.75 -12.96 -7.60
N ASP A 22 -2.00 -12.51 -7.60
CA ASP A 22 -3.18 -13.36 -7.42
C ASP A 22 -4.04 -13.42 -8.69
N GLU A 23 -3.67 -14.32 -9.61
CA GLU A 23 -4.40 -14.55 -10.87
C GLU A 23 -5.80 -15.13 -10.67
N SER A 24 -6.15 -15.57 -9.46
CA SER A 24 -7.48 -16.10 -9.14
C SER A 24 -8.48 -15.00 -8.74
N CYS A 25 -8.00 -13.79 -8.46
CA CYS A 25 -8.81 -12.65 -8.09
C CYS A 25 -9.56 -12.08 -9.31
N GLU A 26 -10.86 -11.80 -9.17
CA GLU A 26 -11.70 -11.22 -10.25
C GLU A 26 -11.23 -9.83 -10.71
N TYR A 27 -10.45 -9.15 -9.86
CA TYR A 27 -9.90 -7.82 -10.14
C TYR A 27 -8.48 -7.89 -10.73
N TYR A 28 -7.92 -9.08 -10.97
CA TYR A 28 -6.56 -9.21 -11.49
C TYR A 28 -6.51 -9.19 -13.04
N PRO A 29 -5.59 -8.40 -13.66
CA PRO A 29 -4.72 -7.41 -13.05
C PRO A 29 -5.45 -6.10 -12.74
N CYS A 30 -5.27 -5.52 -11.54
CA CYS A 30 -5.86 -4.25 -11.15
C CYS A 30 -5.05 -3.05 -11.69
N HIS A 31 -3.71 -3.12 -11.66
CA HIS A 31 -2.84 -2.03 -12.13
C HIS A 31 -1.97 -2.43 -13.32
N PHE A 32 -1.28 -3.57 -13.23
CA PHE A 32 -0.48 -4.12 -14.34
C PHE A 32 -0.35 -5.64 -14.22
N LEU A 33 0.05 -6.31 -15.31
CA LEU A 33 0.26 -7.75 -15.33
C LEU A 33 1.47 -8.13 -14.46
N GLY A 34 1.31 -9.13 -13.59
CA GLY A 34 2.35 -9.54 -12.67
C GLY A 34 2.49 -8.64 -11.44
N HIS A 35 1.53 -7.74 -11.19
CA HIS A 35 1.55 -6.91 -9.99
C HIS A 35 1.47 -7.75 -8.72
N ASP A 36 2.11 -7.27 -7.66
CA ASP A 36 2.09 -7.88 -6.34
C ASP A 36 0.82 -7.44 -5.57
N CYS A 37 0.09 -8.40 -5.02
CA CYS A 37 -1.16 -8.16 -4.31
C CYS A 37 -0.97 -8.00 -2.79
N THR A 38 0.25 -8.13 -2.25
CA THR A 38 0.53 -8.07 -0.80
C THR A 38 -0.05 -6.82 -0.15
N TRP A 39 0.04 -5.68 -0.83
CA TRP A 39 -0.51 -4.41 -0.36
C TRP A 39 -1.70 -3.95 -1.21
N CYS A 40 -2.59 -4.88 -1.62
CA CYS A 40 -3.85 -4.58 -2.33
C CYS A 40 -4.70 -3.50 -1.65
N PHE A 41 -4.57 -3.37 -0.33
CA PHE A 41 -4.95 -2.16 0.37
C PHE A 41 -3.69 -1.45 0.85
N CYS A 42 -3.56 -0.17 0.52
CA CYS A 42 -2.39 0.62 0.90
C CYS A 42 -2.30 0.77 2.43
N PRO A 43 -1.22 0.28 3.09
CA PRO A 43 -1.05 0.45 4.53
C PRO A 43 -0.79 1.92 4.90
N PHE A 44 -0.38 2.73 3.93
CA PHE A 44 -0.09 4.16 4.10
C PHE A 44 -1.31 5.06 3.89
N TYR A 45 -2.49 4.52 3.56
CA TYR A 45 -3.64 5.34 3.19
C TYR A 45 -4.11 6.27 4.34
N PRO A 46 -4.42 7.55 4.05
CA PRO A 46 -4.04 8.28 2.84
C PRO A 46 -2.54 8.63 2.88
N CYS A 47 -1.83 8.38 1.77
CA CYS A 47 -0.40 8.68 1.66
C CYS A 47 -0.11 10.10 1.15
N GLU A 48 -1.12 10.73 0.52
CA GLU A 48 -1.05 12.13 0.03
C GLU A 48 0.10 12.39 -0.95
N ASP A 49 0.50 11.36 -1.68
CA ASP A 49 1.61 11.37 -2.61
C ASP A 49 1.12 11.24 -4.07
N GLU A 50 1.17 12.35 -4.80
CA GLU A 50 0.71 12.42 -6.20
C GLU A 50 1.72 11.79 -7.18
N GLU A 51 3.00 11.68 -6.81
CA GLU A 51 4.04 11.11 -7.69
C GLU A 51 3.85 9.62 -7.94
N ILE A 52 3.14 8.93 -7.04
CA ILE A 52 2.80 7.51 -7.18
C ILE A 52 1.39 7.30 -7.74
N GLY A 53 0.73 8.34 -8.26
CA GLY A 53 -0.62 8.22 -8.85
C GLY A 53 -1.76 8.38 -7.84
N GLY A 54 -1.52 9.05 -6.72
CA GLY A 54 -2.59 9.49 -5.83
C GLY A 54 -3.14 10.87 -6.20
N GLU A 55 -4.39 11.16 -5.83
CA GLU A 55 -5.02 12.46 -6.07
C GLU A 55 -6.13 12.76 -5.05
N TRP A 56 -6.42 14.04 -4.82
CA TRP A 56 -7.61 14.43 -4.06
C TRP A 56 -8.84 14.51 -4.96
N VAL A 57 -9.76 13.56 -4.80
CA VAL A 57 -11.01 13.47 -5.57
C VAL A 57 -12.15 14.18 -4.84
N LYS A 58 -12.87 15.05 -5.55
CA LYS A 58 -14.06 15.71 -5.02
C LYS A 58 -15.29 14.81 -5.07
N ARG A 59 -15.93 14.59 -3.93
CA ARG A 59 -17.16 13.81 -3.79
C ARG A 59 -18.40 14.65 -4.11
N LYS A 60 -19.51 13.97 -4.40
CA LYS A 60 -20.81 14.61 -4.73
C LYS A 60 -21.36 15.49 -3.60
N ASP A 61 -21.01 15.21 -2.35
CA ASP A 61 -21.40 15.98 -1.16
C ASP A 61 -20.48 17.20 -0.91
N GLY A 62 -19.47 17.41 -1.76
CA GLY A 62 -18.50 18.50 -1.63
C GLY A 62 -17.27 18.18 -0.79
N GLY A 63 -17.20 17.00 -0.15
CA GLY A 63 -16.01 16.55 0.56
C GLY A 63 -14.87 16.12 -0.38
N LEU A 64 -13.65 16.05 0.15
CA LEU A 64 -12.49 15.47 -0.55
C LEU A 64 -12.22 14.06 -0.01
N ILE A 65 -11.80 13.17 -0.91
CA ILE A 65 -11.28 11.84 -0.57
C ILE A 65 -9.97 11.63 -1.30
N TRP A 66 -9.00 11.01 -0.64
CA TRP A 66 -7.77 10.60 -1.28
C TRP A 66 -8.05 9.41 -2.20
N GLY A 67 -7.89 9.59 -3.50
CA GLY A 67 -7.91 8.53 -4.50
C GLY A 67 -6.51 7.96 -4.68
N CYS A 68 -6.38 6.65 -4.70
CA CYS A 68 -5.12 5.96 -4.99
C CYS A 68 -5.32 4.86 -6.06
N SER A 69 -6.37 4.99 -6.88
CA SER A 69 -6.74 4.00 -7.89
C SER A 69 -5.71 3.84 -9.00
N ASP A 70 -4.89 4.86 -9.26
CA ASP A 70 -3.82 4.82 -10.25
C ASP A 70 -2.45 4.51 -9.61
N CYS A 71 -2.42 4.12 -8.33
CA CYS A 71 -1.19 3.80 -7.64
C CYS A 71 -0.63 2.44 -8.08
N TYR A 72 0.55 2.46 -8.71
CA TYR A 72 1.28 1.25 -9.11
C TYR A 72 2.43 0.91 -8.13
N TRP A 73 2.83 1.86 -7.28
CA TRP A 73 4.12 1.82 -6.59
C TRP A 73 4.21 0.68 -5.57
N ILE A 74 3.24 0.57 -4.66
CA ILE A 74 3.16 -0.51 -3.65
C ILE A 74 2.89 -1.89 -4.26
N HIS A 75 2.54 -1.92 -5.55
CA HIS A 75 2.23 -3.12 -6.31
C HIS A 75 3.45 -3.67 -7.06
N ARG A 76 4.59 -2.99 -7.03
CA ARG A 76 5.86 -3.58 -7.47
C ARG A 76 6.34 -4.60 -6.43
N ALA A 77 6.83 -5.74 -6.90
CA ALA A 77 7.28 -6.82 -6.02
C ALA A 77 8.44 -6.39 -5.09
N ASP A 78 9.39 -5.61 -5.61
CA ASP A 78 10.54 -5.09 -4.84
C ASP A 78 10.12 -4.09 -3.75
N VAL A 79 9.16 -3.21 -4.06
CA VAL A 79 8.56 -2.29 -3.09
C VAL A 79 7.74 -3.05 -2.05
N ALA A 80 6.93 -4.03 -2.47
CA ALA A 80 6.10 -4.82 -1.57
C ALA A 80 6.95 -5.58 -0.54
N GLU A 81 8.07 -6.17 -0.99
CA GLU A 81 9.07 -6.78 -0.13
C GLU A 81 9.71 -5.78 0.83
N ALA A 82 10.16 -4.64 0.32
CA ALA A 82 10.80 -3.61 1.14
C ALA A 82 9.89 -3.11 2.26
N ILE A 83 8.60 -2.87 1.98
CA ILE A 83 7.62 -2.46 3.00
C ILE A 83 7.51 -3.52 4.09
N LEU A 84 7.39 -4.80 3.72
CA LEU A 84 7.28 -5.89 4.70
C LEU A 84 8.54 -5.98 5.56
N VAL A 85 9.71 -5.89 4.96
CA VAL A 85 11.00 -5.92 5.67
C VAL A 85 11.11 -4.78 6.67
N GLU A 86 10.79 -3.55 6.26
CA GLU A 86 10.84 -2.39 7.16
C GLU A 86 9.78 -2.49 8.28
N PHE A 87 8.57 -2.96 7.99
CA PHE A 87 7.56 -3.21 9.01
C PHE A 87 8.05 -4.19 10.07
N LEU A 88 8.62 -5.32 9.66
CA LEU A 88 9.18 -6.29 10.58
C LEU A 88 10.38 -5.74 11.36
N ALA A 89 11.27 -4.98 10.71
CA ALA A 89 12.42 -4.35 11.36
C ALA A 89 12.03 -3.32 12.43
N CYS A 90 10.96 -2.56 12.19
CA CYS A 90 10.39 -1.59 13.13
C CYS A 90 9.43 -2.23 14.16
N GLY A 91 9.18 -3.54 14.08
CA GLY A 91 8.22 -4.23 14.94
C GLY A 91 6.76 -3.77 14.72
N ILE A 92 6.41 -3.34 13.51
CA ILE A 92 5.04 -3.15 13.05
C ILE A 92 4.53 -4.54 12.65
N GLU A 93 3.81 -5.22 13.54
CA GLU A 93 3.41 -6.62 13.33
C GLU A 93 1.92 -6.82 13.10
N SER A 94 1.12 -5.77 13.28
CA SER A 94 -0.34 -5.83 13.17
C SER A 94 -0.92 -4.58 12.51
N VAL A 95 -2.17 -4.66 12.05
CA VAL A 95 -2.88 -3.48 11.55
C VAL A 95 -3.11 -2.46 12.65
N ASP A 96 -3.26 -2.90 13.90
CA ASP A 96 -3.37 -2.00 15.06
C ASP A 96 -2.07 -1.21 15.28
N ASP A 97 -0.91 -1.81 15.04
CA ASP A 97 0.38 -1.09 15.05
C ASP A 97 0.43 -0.04 13.93
N ILE A 98 -0.04 -0.40 12.73
CA ILE A 98 -0.13 0.54 11.60
C ILE A 98 -0.99 1.76 11.99
N GLU A 99 -2.16 1.52 12.59
CA GLU A 99 -3.06 2.61 13.00
C GLU A 99 -2.56 3.43 14.19
N ARG A 100 -1.83 2.82 15.13
CA ARG A 100 -1.32 3.51 16.32
C ARG A 100 -0.01 4.26 16.08
N ARG A 101 0.85 3.75 15.19
CA ARG A 101 2.21 4.25 14.93
C ARG A 101 2.29 4.97 13.57
N ARG A 102 1.25 5.76 13.24
CA ARG A 102 1.09 6.38 11.91
C ARG A 102 2.27 7.24 11.46
N GLU A 103 2.92 7.95 12.36
CA GLU A 103 4.08 8.78 11.99
C GLU A 103 5.29 7.92 11.60
N GLU A 104 5.57 6.85 12.32
CA GLU A 104 6.63 5.89 11.96
C GLU A 104 6.31 5.15 10.66
N VAL A 105 5.04 4.79 10.44
CA VAL A 105 4.59 4.21 9.16
C VAL A 105 4.80 5.17 7.99
N LYS A 106 4.63 6.49 8.19
CA LYS A 106 4.96 7.50 7.18
C LYS A 106 6.47 7.62 6.97
N GLU A 107 7.28 7.51 8.02
CA GLU A 107 8.74 7.48 7.88
C GLU A 107 9.20 6.26 7.06
N ILE A 108 8.62 5.09 7.33
CA ILE A 108 8.87 3.88 6.52
C ILE A 108 8.49 4.11 5.05
N PHE A 109 7.33 4.72 4.79
CA PHE A 109 6.94 5.10 3.43
C PHE A 109 8.02 5.93 2.73
N LEU A 110 8.52 6.98 3.39
CA LEU A 110 9.55 7.87 2.83
C LEU A 110 10.87 7.12 2.61
N ILE A 111 11.31 6.28 3.55
CA ILE A 111 12.53 5.48 3.44
C ILE A 111 12.44 4.50 2.27
N VAL A 112 11.32 3.78 2.14
CA VAL A 112 11.13 2.84 1.04
C VAL A 112 11.03 3.59 -0.29
N LYS A 113 10.34 4.73 -0.34
CA LYS A 113 10.25 5.58 -1.53
C LYS A 113 11.59 6.13 -1.96
N GLU A 114 12.45 6.54 -1.03
CA GLU A 114 13.80 7.01 -1.35
C GLU A 114 14.67 5.88 -1.96
N ARG A 115 14.58 4.66 -1.42
CA ARG A 115 15.34 3.50 -1.92
C ARG A 115 14.79 2.94 -3.23
N TYR A 116 13.48 2.98 -3.39
CA TYR A 116 12.75 2.46 -4.55
C TYR A 116 11.89 3.58 -5.12
N PRO A 117 12.50 4.61 -5.73
CA PRO A 117 11.75 5.76 -6.23
C PRO A 117 10.66 5.33 -7.22
N PRO A 118 9.53 6.05 -7.26
CA PRO A 118 8.56 5.89 -8.33
C PRO A 118 9.29 6.18 -9.64
N THR A 119 9.35 5.18 -10.51
CA THR A 119 9.97 5.36 -11.82
C THR A 119 8.94 5.97 -12.74
N PRO A 120 9.21 7.12 -13.37
CA PRO A 120 8.37 7.63 -14.44
C PRO A 120 8.55 6.74 -15.69
N GLU A 121 7.95 5.55 -15.71
CA GLU A 121 7.91 4.68 -16.90
C GLU A 121 6.54 3.98 -16.94
N LYS A 122 5.68 4.17 -17.96
CA LYS A 122 5.91 4.45 -19.39
C LYS A 122 4.89 5.41 -19.98
#